data_AF-A0A3B8WEH2-F1
#
_entry.id   AF-A0A3B8WEH2-F1
#
_cell.length_a   1.000
_cell.length_b   1.000
_cell.length_c   1.000
_cell.angle_alpha   90.00
_cell.angle_beta   90.00
_cell.angle_gamma   90.00
#
_symmetry.space_group_name_H-M   'P 1'
#
loop_
_entity.id
_entity.type
_entity.pdbx_description
1 polymer ?
#
loop_
_entity_poly.entity_id
_entity_poly.type
_entity_poly.pdbx_seq_one_letter_code
_entity_poly.pdbx_strand_id
1 'polypeptide(L)'
;MLTWITLPSPAKLNLFLHIVGRRPDGYHELQTLFQFLDYGDELTFTLTPEQPGIRLAEPVPGVPDSDNLVIRAAKALAATTENTLPGVTIHIHKRLPMGGGLGGGSSNAATTLLAMNRLWGLNLGEDQLAEIGLRLGADVPVFVRGHAAFGEGVGEKLTPTNPPEDWFVVLKPECNISTGKIFSA
;
A
#
# COMPACT_ATOMS: atom_id res chain seq x y z
N MET A 1 -21.69 7.36 -13.98
CA MET A 1 -20.30 6.99 -13.65
C MET A 1 -20.15 6.97 -12.14
N LEU A 2 -19.33 6.09 -11.58
CA LEU A 2 -19.06 6.06 -10.15
C LEU A 2 -18.30 7.35 -9.78
N THR A 3 -18.87 8.21 -8.93
CA THR A 3 -18.24 9.48 -8.54
C THR A 3 -17.47 9.36 -7.22
N TRP A 4 -17.67 8.28 -6.48
CA TRP A 4 -16.94 7.98 -5.27
C TRP A 4 -16.86 6.47 -5.02
N ILE A 5 -15.86 6.03 -4.26
CA ILE A 5 -15.74 4.65 -3.81
C ILE A 5 -15.10 4.61 -2.42
N THR A 6 -15.57 3.70 -1.57
CA THR A 6 -14.93 3.36 -0.29
C THR A 6 -14.40 1.95 -0.37
N LEU A 7 -13.13 1.75 0.00
CA LEU A 7 -12.47 0.44 -0.03
C LEU A 7 -11.73 0.17 1.29
N PRO A 8 -11.67 -1.11 1.72
CA PRO A 8 -10.84 -1.50 2.84
C PRO A 8 -9.36 -1.40 2.45
N SER A 9 -8.53 -1.10 3.45
CA SER A 9 -7.07 -1.13 3.35
C SER A 9 -6.54 -2.00 4.49
N PRO A 10 -6.49 -3.33 4.28
CA PRO A 10 -6.19 -4.29 5.34
C PRO A 10 -4.75 -4.18 5.83
N ALA A 11 -4.50 -4.62 7.06
CA ALA A 11 -3.14 -4.92 7.51
C ALA A 11 -2.63 -6.23 6.90
N LYS A 12 -1.33 -6.45 7.01
CA LYS A 12 -0.70 -7.76 6.79
C LYS A 12 0.11 -8.20 7.99
N LEU A 13 0.39 -9.49 8.04
CA LEU A 13 1.45 -10.12 8.82
C LEU A 13 2.48 -10.76 7.87
N ASN A 14 3.74 -10.78 8.30
CA ASN A 14 4.73 -11.72 7.78
C ASN A 14 4.69 -12.96 8.68
N LEU A 15 4.06 -14.05 8.25
CA LEU A 15 3.98 -15.29 9.04
C LEU A 15 5.36 -15.89 9.30
N PHE A 16 6.27 -15.69 8.36
CA PHE A 16 7.71 -15.76 8.59
C PHE A 16 8.42 -14.68 7.76
N LEU A 17 9.65 -14.36 8.14
CA LEU A 17 10.53 -13.48 7.36
C LEU A 17 11.98 -13.97 7.54
N HIS A 18 12.58 -14.41 6.44
CA HIS A 18 13.99 -14.79 6.38
C HIS A 18 14.74 -13.78 5.52
N ILE A 19 15.88 -13.31 6.03
CA ILE A 19 16.86 -12.57 5.23
C ILE A 19 17.81 -13.62 4.67
N VAL A 20 17.79 -13.82 3.34
CA VAL A 20 18.56 -14.86 2.66
C VAL A 20 19.84 -14.32 2.00
N GLY A 21 19.98 -13.00 1.92
CA GLY A 21 21.19 -12.37 1.40
C GLY A 21 21.13 -10.85 1.40
N ARG A 22 22.21 -10.23 0.95
CA ARG A 22 22.29 -8.78 0.70
C ARG A 22 22.74 -8.55 -0.74
N ARG A 23 21.98 -7.72 -1.45
CA ARG A 23 22.22 -7.37 -2.85
C ARG A 23 23.30 -6.30 -2.97
N PRO A 24 23.97 -6.19 -4.13
CA PRO A 24 24.95 -5.13 -4.38
C PRO A 24 24.38 -3.70 -4.32
N ASP A 25 23.07 -3.54 -4.54
CA ASP A 25 22.35 -2.26 -4.43
C ASP A 25 22.03 -1.87 -2.98
N GLY A 26 22.44 -2.69 -2.00
CA GLY A 26 22.25 -2.44 -0.58
C GLY A 26 20.95 -3.00 0.01
N TYR A 27 20.02 -3.50 -0.81
CA TYR A 27 18.79 -4.14 -0.35
C TYR A 27 19.03 -5.56 0.18
N HIS A 28 18.13 -6.03 1.04
CA HIS A 28 18.14 -7.41 1.52
C HIS A 28 17.29 -8.28 0.61
N GLU A 29 17.81 -9.46 0.28
CA GLU A 29 17.03 -10.52 -0.33
C GLU A 29 16.29 -11.27 0.77
N LEU A 30 14.99 -11.46 0.57
CA LEU A 30 14.05 -11.94 1.56
C LEU A 30 13.30 -13.15 1.03
N GLN A 31 12.89 -14.02 1.95
CA GLN A 31 11.81 -14.97 1.77
C GLN A 31 10.79 -14.72 2.88
N THR A 32 9.53 -14.50 2.53
CA THR A 32 8.49 -14.21 3.51
C THR A 32 7.13 -14.74 3.06
N LEU A 33 6.23 -14.99 4.01
CA LEU A 33 4.85 -15.35 3.72
C LEU A 33 3.92 -14.25 4.23
N PHE A 34 3.26 -13.57 3.31
CA PHE A 34 2.31 -12.51 3.60
C PHE A 34 0.91 -13.09 3.79
N GLN A 35 0.24 -12.67 4.86
CA GLN A 35 -1.19 -12.93 5.09
C GLN A 35 -1.87 -11.63 5.49
N PHE A 36 -3.05 -11.35 4.93
CA PHE A 36 -3.84 -10.19 5.33
C PHE A 36 -4.62 -10.47 6.60
N LEU A 37 -4.89 -9.41 7.35
CA LEU A 37 -5.86 -9.43 8.43
C LEU A 37 -7.17 -8.85 7.91
N ASP A 38 -8.30 -9.42 8.36
CA ASP A 38 -9.62 -8.80 8.22
C ASP A 38 -9.79 -7.63 9.21
N TYR A 39 -8.82 -6.72 9.17
CA TYR A 39 -8.71 -5.53 9.99
C TYR A 39 -7.78 -4.54 9.31
N GLY A 40 -8.20 -3.28 9.19
CA GLY A 40 -7.43 -2.28 8.48
C GLY A 40 -8.00 -0.89 8.55
N ASP A 41 -7.38 0.00 7.78
CA ASP A 41 -7.93 1.32 7.51
C ASP A 41 -9.07 1.21 6.48
N GLU A 42 -9.77 2.30 6.27
CA GLU A 42 -10.77 2.43 5.20
C GLU A 42 -10.54 3.76 4.47
N LEU A 43 -10.54 3.72 3.14
CA LEU A 43 -10.29 4.91 2.32
C LEU A 43 -11.50 5.20 1.45
N THR A 44 -11.93 6.46 1.47
CA THR A 44 -12.99 6.98 0.61
C THR A 44 -12.41 7.96 -0.38
N PHE A 45 -12.67 7.74 -1.67
CA PHE A 45 -12.21 8.55 -2.77
C PHE A 45 -13.43 9.19 -3.42
N THR A 46 -13.45 10.53 -3.52
CA THR A 46 -14.54 11.28 -4.15
C THR A 46 -13.97 12.13 -5.27
N LEU A 47 -14.43 11.89 -6.50
CA LEU A 47 -14.08 12.73 -7.65
C LEU A 47 -14.65 14.13 -7.46
N THR A 48 -13.84 15.13 -7.80
CA THR A 48 -14.18 16.55 -7.73
C THR A 48 -13.78 17.22 -9.04
N PRO A 49 -14.51 17.00 -10.15
CA PRO A 49 -14.15 17.53 -11.46
C PRO A 49 -13.96 19.06 -11.50
N GLU A 50 -14.68 19.79 -10.65
CA GLU A 50 -14.66 21.25 -10.55
C GLU A 50 -13.44 21.79 -9.79
N GLN A 51 -12.69 20.92 -9.12
CA GLN A 51 -11.49 21.26 -8.36
C GLN A 51 -10.35 20.37 -8.82
N PRO A 52 -9.42 20.84 -9.67
CA PRO A 52 -8.32 20.01 -10.12
C PRO A 52 -7.40 19.59 -8.96
N GLY A 53 -6.63 18.53 -9.18
CA GLY A 53 -5.62 18.05 -8.25
C GLY A 53 -6.08 16.92 -7.32
N ILE A 54 -5.11 16.41 -6.57
CA ILE A 54 -5.25 15.29 -5.63
C ILE A 54 -5.03 15.85 -4.24
N ARG A 55 -5.98 15.63 -3.32
CA ARG A 55 -5.90 16.14 -1.94
C ARG A 55 -6.42 15.13 -0.94
N LEU A 56 -5.87 15.19 0.27
CA LEU A 56 -6.48 14.56 1.43
C LEU A 56 -7.60 15.47 1.95
N ALA A 57 -8.69 14.87 2.42
CA ALA A 57 -9.74 15.59 3.13
C ALA A 57 -9.21 16.19 4.44
N GLU A 58 -8.30 15.45 5.09
CA GLU A 58 -7.65 15.83 6.35
C GLU A 58 -6.17 15.41 6.30
N PRO A 59 -5.25 16.21 6.84
CA PRO A 59 -3.85 15.84 6.91
C PRO A 59 -3.66 14.64 7.84
N VAL A 60 -2.75 13.72 7.48
CA VAL A 60 -2.33 12.64 8.39
C VAL A 60 -1.30 13.19 9.38
N PRO A 61 -1.56 13.16 10.71
CA PRO A 61 -0.64 13.74 11.69
C PRO A 61 0.78 13.18 11.57
N GLY A 62 1.77 14.07 11.50
CA GLY A 62 3.18 13.71 11.41
C GLY A 62 3.66 13.22 10.04
N VAL A 63 2.81 13.26 8.99
CA VAL A 63 3.17 12.89 7.62
C VAL A 63 2.85 14.04 6.66
N PRO A 64 3.86 14.76 6.14
CA PRO A 64 3.64 15.75 5.10
C PRO A 64 2.99 15.14 3.85
N ASP A 65 2.15 15.91 3.15
CA ASP A 65 1.48 15.44 1.93
C ASP A 65 2.45 14.98 0.82
N SER A 66 3.66 15.57 0.77
CA SER A 66 4.72 15.14 -0.15
C SER A 66 5.18 13.71 0.09
N ASP A 67 5.11 13.26 1.34
CA ASP A 67 5.64 11.98 1.82
C ASP A 67 4.52 10.96 2.01
N ASN A 68 3.26 11.41 1.99
CA ASN A 68 2.09 10.55 2.14
C ASN A 68 1.92 9.61 0.95
N LEU A 69 1.97 8.30 1.25
CA LEU A 69 1.89 7.24 0.24
C LEU A 69 0.58 7.22 -0.56
N VAL A 70 -0.54 7.71 -0.01
CA VAL A 70 -1.82 7.86 -0.73
C VAL A 70 -1.69 8.92 -1.83
N ILE A 71 -1.17 10.11 -1.48
CA ILE A 71 -0.95 11.18 -2.45
C ILE A 71 0.07 10.76 -3.50
N ARG A 72 1.17 10.14 -3.08
CA ARG A 72 2.20 9.64 -4.00
C ARG A 72 1.67 8.56 -4.93
N ALA A 73 0.83 7.63 -4.44
CA ALA A 73 0.20 6.61 -5.27
C ALA A 73 -0.73 7.20 -6.33
N ALA A 74 -1.63 8.10 -5.93
CA ALA A 74 -2.53 8.77 -6.87
C ALA A 74 -1.76 9.59 -7.92
N LYS A 75 -0.68 10.29 -7.53
CA LYS A 75 0.18 11.02 -8.46
C LYS A 75 0.94 10.09 -9.42
N ALA A 76 1.50 8.99 -8.90
CA ALA A 76 2.21 8.01 -9.71
C ALA A 76 1.30 7.36 -10.76
N LEU A 77 0.06 7.08 -10.39
CA LEU A 77 -0.96 6.58 -11.30
C LEU A 77 -1.41 7.65 -12.31
N ALA A 78 -1.62 8.90 -11.88
CA ALA A 78 -1.97 9.99 -12.79
C ALA A 78 -0.90 10.22 -13.87
N ALA A 79 0.37 10.00 -13.53
CA ALA A 79 1.49 10.15 -14.46
C ALA A 79 1.56 9.06 -15.55
N THR A 80 0.68 8.04 -15.53
CA THR A 80 0.64 7.00 -16.58
C THR A 80 -0.18 7.41 -17.80
N THR A 81 -0.79 8.60 -17.80
CA THR A 81 -1.63 9.09 -18.89
C THR A 81 -1.38 10.56 -19.18
N GLU A 82 -1.60 10.97 -20.42
CA GLU A 82 -1.58 12.38 -20.84
C GLU A 82 -2.96 13.04 -20.72
N ASN A 83 -4.00 12.25 -20.47
CA ASN A 83 -5.37 12.75 -20.34
C ASN A 83 -5.51 13.62 -19.09
N THR A 84 -6.28 14.71 -19.20
CA THR A 84 -6.69 15.47 -18.02
C THR A 84 -7.64 14.62 -17.18
N LEU A 85 -7.25 14.37 -15.93
CA LEU A 85 -8.02 13.59 -14.98
C LEU A 85 -8.86 14.51 -14.08
N PRO A 86 -10.08 14.10 -13.70
CA PRO A 86 -10.84 14.82 -12.68
C PRO A 86 -10.06 14.82 -11.37
N GLY A 87 -10.15 15.91 -10.62
CA GLY A 87 -9.57 15.98 -9.28
C GLY A 87 -10.20 14.96 -8.34
N VAL A 88 -9.55 14.72 -7.20
CA VAL A 88 -10.02 13.78 -6.19
C VAL A 88 -9.73 14.28 -4.78
N THR A 89 -10.70 14.12 -3.89
CA THR A 89 -10.54 14.26 -2.44
C THR A 89 -10.55 12.87 -1.82
N ILE A 90 -9.55 12.58 -1.00
CA ILE A 90 -9.33 11.26 -0.38
C ILE A 90 -9.45 11.38 1.14
N HIS A 91 -10.38 10.65 1.73
CA HIS A 91 -10.53 10.55 3.18
C HIS A 91 -9.97 9.21 3.65
N ILE A 92 -9.22 9.22 4.77
CA ILE A 92 -8.62 8.02 5.35
C ILE A 92 -9.17 7.87 6.76
N HIS A 93 -10.01 6.86 6.96
CA HIS A 93 -10.40 6.43 8.30
C HIS A 93 -9.31 5.51 8.84
N LYS A 94 -8.34 6.11 9.53
CA LYS A 94 -7.14 5.44 10.03
C LYS A 94 -7.44 4.66 11.32
N ARG A 95 -7.19 3.36 11.29
CA ARG A 95 -7.28 2.45 12.46
C ARG A 95 -5.94 1.80 12.79
N LEU A 96 -5.14 1.50 11.77
CA LEU A 96 -3.83 0.90 11.95
C LEU A 96 -2.84 1.92 12.52
N PRO A 97 -1.94 1.49 13.43
CA PRO A 97 -0.89 2.36 13.94
C PRO A 97 0.05 2.80 12.81
N MET A 98 0.71 3.94 13.01
CA MET A 98 1.82 4.34 12.15
C MET A 98 3.01 3.39 12.38
N GLY A 99 3.54 2.81 11.30
CA GLY A 99 4.62 1.83 11.38
C GLY A 99 4.16 0.46 11.93
N GLY A 100 4.95 -0.14 12.82
CA GLY A 100 4.58 -1.37 13.54
C GLY A 100 4.61 -2.67 12.72
N GLY A 101 5.11 -2.64 11.48
CA GLY A 101 5.27 -3.84 10.63
C GLY A 101 4.00 -4.34 9.94
N LEU A 102 2.85 -3.69 10.17
CA LEU A 102 1.54 -4.11 9.64
C LEU A 102 1.27 -3.71 8.19
N GLY A 103 2.19 -2.97 7.56
CA GLY A 103 2.08 -2.59 6.15
C GLY A 103 0.99 -1.54 5.85
N GLY A 104 0.47 -0.82 6.85
CA GLY A 104 -0.66 0.10 6.67
C GLY A 104 -0.45 1.16 5.58
N GLY A 105 0.71 1.82 5.54
CA GLY A 105 1.02 2.79 4.47
C GLY A 105 1.06 2.17 3.07
N SER A 106 1.62 0.95 2.95
CA SER A 106 1.66 0.21 1.68
C SER A 106 0.27 -0.23 1.24
N SER A 107 -0.55 -0.67 2.19
CA SER A 107 -1.96 -1.01 1.97
C SER A 107 -2.75 0.21 1.48
N ASN A 108 -2.54 1.39 2.11
CA ASN A 108 -3.21 2.62 1.70
C ASN A 108 -2.81 3.03 0.27
N ALA A 109 -1.52 2.87 -0.09
CA ALA A 109 -1.04 3.09 -1.46
C ALA A 109 -1.70 2.14 -2.46
N ALA A 110 -1.69 0.83 -2.19
CA ALA A 110 -2.29 -0.17 -3.08
C ALA A 110 -3.79 0.07 -3.27
N THR A 111 -4.51 0.34 -2.18
CA THR A 111 -5.94 0.68 -2.20
C THR A 111 -6.19 1.92 -3.07
N THR A 112 -5.31 2.93 -2.98
CA THR A 112 -5.36 4.13 -3.81
C THR A 112 -5.15 3.81 -5.29
N LEU A 113 -4.16 2.98 -5.63
CA LEU A 113 -3.91 2.56 -7.02
C LEU A 113 -5.15 1.86 -7.61
N LEU A 114 -5.73 0.92 -6.87
CA LEU A 114 -6.92 0.17 -7.30
C LEU A 114 -8.16 1.07 -7.44
N ALA A 115 -8.45 1.90 -6.43
CA ALA A 115 -9.58 2.82 -6.44
C ALA A 115 -9.50 3.82 -7.59
N MET A 116 -8.35 4.46 -7.75
CA MET A 116 -8.16 5.51 -8.74
C MET A 116 -8.07 4.94 -10.15
N ASN A 117 -7.50 3.75 -10.36
CA ASN A 117 -7.52 3.08 -11.67
C ASN A 117 -8.98 2.87 -12.15
N ARG A 118 -9.87 2.52 -11.21
CA ARG A 118 -11.31 2.36 -11.46
C ARG A 118 -12.02 3.69 -11.67
N LEU A 119 -11.81 4.67 -10.78
CA LEU A 119 -12.51 5.96 -10.85
C LEU A 119 -12.08 6.81 -12.06
N TRP A 120 -10.80 6.78 -12.43
CA TRP A 120 -10.29 7.46 -13.61
C TRP A 120 -10.44 6.65 -14.90
N GLY A 121 -10.90 5.39 -14.82
CA GLY A 121 -11.13 4.54 -15.98
C GLY A 121 -9.87 4.25 -16.80
N LEU A 122 -8.71 4.11 -16.12
CA LEU A 122 -7.41 3.93 -16.77
C LEU A 122 -7.19 2.51 -17.30
N ASN A 123 -7.97 1.53 -16.80
CA ASN A 123 -7.96 0.13 -17.24
C ASN A 123 -6.58 -0.52 -17.20
N LEU A 124 -5.71 -0.13 -16.26
CA LEU A 124 -4.44 -0.80 -16.03
C LEU A 124 -4.68 -2.17 -15.39
N GLY A 125 -3.92 -3.17 -15.83
CA GLY A 125 -3.93 -4.52 -15.23
C GLY A 125 -3.17 -4.58 -13.91
N GLU A 126 -3.40 -5.66 -13.15
CA GLU A 126 -2.79 -5.86 -11.83
C GLU A 126 -1.25 -5.80 -11.85
N ASP A 127 -0.61 -6.35 -12.88
CA ASP A 127 0.86 -6.32 -13.00
C ASP A 127 1.41 -4.91 -13.16
N GLN A 128 0.72 -4.06 -13.93
CA GLN A 128 1.11 -2.66 -14.12
C GLN A 128 0.93 -1.87 -12.81
N LEU A 129 -0.18 -2.10 -12.10
CA LEU A 129 -0.42 -1.48 -10.79
C LEU A 129 0.60 -1.95 -9.75
N ALA A 130 0.97 -3.23 -9.76
CA ALA A 130 1.98 -3.79 -8.88
C ALA A 130 3.37 -3.19 -9.17
N GLU A 131 3.71 -2.97 -10.44
CA GLU A 131 4.98 -2.32 -10.83
C GLU A 131 5.05 -0.86 -10.34
N ILE A 132 3.96 -0.09 -10.51
CA ILE A 132 3.86 1.27 -9.96
C ILE A 132 3.99 1.21 -8.43
N GLY A 133 3.29 0.26 -7.81
CA GLY A 133 3.30 0.03 -6.37
C GLY A 133 4.70 -0.26 -5.82
N LEU A 134 5.48 -1.09 -6.50
CA LEU A 134 6.84 -1.45 -6.08
C LEU A 134 7.75 -0.22 -5.92
N ARG A 135 7.57 0.82 -6.76
CA ARG A 135 8.32 2.09 -6.66
C ARG A 135 7.94 2.92 -5.44
N LEU A 136 6.79 2.65 -4.83
CA LEU A 136 6.29 3.32 -3.64
C LEU A 136 6.68 2.56 -2.36
N GLY A 137 6.74 1.23 -2.42
CA GLY A 137 7.21 0.38 -1.32
C GLY A 137 7.15 -1.11 -1.65
N ALA A 138 8.05 -1.90 -1.04
CA ALA A 138 8.19 -3.32 -1.34
C ALA A 138 6.95 -4.18 -1.01
N ASP A 139 6.16 -3.76 -0.01
CA ASP A 139 4.92 -4.45 0.37
C ASP A 139 3.71 -4.04 -0.49
N VAL A 140 3.78 -2.98 -1.30
CA VAL A 140 2.61 -2.50 -2.08
C VAL A 140 2.11 -3.54 -3.10
N PRO A 141 2.99 -4.26 -3.83
CA PRO A 141 2.56 -5.29 -4.78
C PRO A 141 1.67 -6.38 -4.19
N VAL A 142 1.93 -6.85 -2.96
CA VAL A 142 1.11 -7.92 -2.37
C VAL A 142 -0.31 -7.43 -2.10
N PHE A 143 -0.47 -6.19 -1.62
CA PHE A 143 -1.79 -5.57 -1.44
C PHE A 143 -2.51 -5.31 -2.77
N VAL A 144 -1.79 -4.92 -3.83
CA VAL A 144 -2.39 -4.74 -5.17
C VAL A 144 -2.95 -6.07 -5.70
N ARG A 145 -2.19 -7.16 -5.54
CA ARG A 145 -2.61 -8.51 -5.99
C ARG A 145 -3.69 -9.13 -5.12
N GLY A 146 -3.86 -8.69 -3.89
CA GLY A 146 -5.01 -9.04 -3.03
C GLY A 146 -5.07 -10.49 -2.54
N HIS A 147 -4.01 -11.28 -2.70
CA HIS A 147 -3.94 -12.66 -2.21
C HIS A 147 -2.76 -12.87 -1.24
N ALA A 148 -2.94 -13.76 -0.26
CA ALA A 148 -1.83 -14.25 0.54
C ALA A 148 -0.77 -14.87 -0.39
N ALA A 149 0.51 -14.62 -0.10
CA ALA A 149 1.57 -14.95 -1.03
C ALA A 149 2.91 -15.21 -0.36
N PHE A 150 3.64 -16.18 -0.90
CA PHE A 150 5.06 -16.31 -0.67
C PHE A 150 5.81 -15.27 -1.50
N GLY A 151 6.57 -14.41 -0.83
CA GLY A 151 7.35 -13.33 -1.41
C GLY A 151 8.84 -13.64 -1.40
N GLU A 152 9.49 -13.42 -2.54
CA GLU A 152 10.95 -13.48 -2.72
C GLU A 152 11.50 -12.16 -3.29
N GLY A 153 12.83 -12.09 -3.47
CA GLY A 153 13.50 -10.86 -3.92
C GLY A 153 13.59 -9.87 -2.76
N VAL A 154 13.19 -8.63 -2.97
CA VAL A 154 12.95 -7.66 -1.88
C VAL A 154 11.51 -7.75 -1.34
N GLY A 155 10.74 -8.76 -1.75
CA GLY A 155 9.31 -8.96 -1.44
C GLY A 155 8.38 -8.79 -2.64
N GLU A 156 8.92 -8.50 -3.82
CA GLU A 156 8.18 -8.20 -5.06
C GLU A 156 7.83 -9.42 -5.89
N LYS A 157 8.58 -10.52 -5.75
CA LYS A 157 8.33 -11.77 -6.48
C LYS A 157 7.31 -12.59 -5.71
N LEU A 158 6.06 -12.53 -6.14
CA LEU A 158 4.93 -13.07 -5.39
C LEU A 158 4.39 -14.35 -6.04
N THR A 159 4.34 -15.42 -5.27
CA THR A 159 3.65 -16.66 -5.61
C THR A 159 2.43 -16.81 -4.69
N PRO A 160 1.19 -16.82 -5.21
CA PRO A 160 -0.01 -16.98 -4.38
C PRO A 160 0.01 -18.28 -3.56
N THR A 161 -0.49 -18.22 -2.33
CA THR A 161 -0.52 -19.35 -1.38
C THR A 161 -1.76 -19.28 -0.49
N ASN A 162 -2.16 -20.40 0.11
CA ASN A 162 -3.30 -20.49 1.04
C ASN A 162 -2.84 -21.02 2.41
N PRO A 163 -2.17 -20.19 3.26
CA PRO A 163 -1.84 -20.60 4.61
C PRO A 163 -3.10 -20.73 5.50
N PRO A 164 -3.00 -21.40 6.67
CA PRO A 164 -4.09 -21.40 7.65
C PRO A 164 -4.53 -19.99 8.05
N GLU A 165 -5.84 -19.77 8.17
CA GLU A 165 -6.45 -18.49 8.56
C GLU A 165 -6.77 -18.48 10.06
N ASP A 166 -5.72 -18.37 10.86
CA ASP A 166 -5.82 -18.37 12.32
C ASP A 166 -6.29 -17.00 12.89
N TRP A 167 -6.73 -17.01 14.15
CA TRP A 167 -7.00 -15.78 14.90
C TRP A 167 -5.71 -15.23 15.53
N PHE A 168 -5.47 -13.94 15.36
CA PHE A 168 -4.28 -13.27 15.89
C PHE A 168 -4.63 -12.22 16.95
N VAL A 169 -3.85 -12.19 18.03
CA VAL A 169 -3.78 -11.04 18.94
C VAL A 169 -2.56 -10.21 18.56
N VAL A 170 -2.79 -9.03 17.99
CA VAL A 170 -1.73 -8.13 17.53
C VAL A 170 -1.45 -7.07 18.59
N LEU A 171 -0.23 -7.04 19.10
CA LEU A 171 0.20 -6.08 20.11
C LEU A 171 1.16 -5.06 19.49
N LYS A 172 0.92 -3.76 19.74
CA LYS A 172 1.81 -2.67 19.36
C LYS A 172 2.44 -2.04 20.62
N PRO A 173 3.72 -2.31 20.90
CA PRO A 173 4.42 -1.62 21.98
C PRO A 173 4.46 -0.10 21.76
N GLU A 174 4.63 0.67 22.83
CA GLU A 174 4.77 2.13 22.79
C GLU A 174 6.18 2.55 22.32
N CYS A 175 6.61 2.04 21.18
CA CYS A 175 7.87 2.40 20.54
C CYS A 175 7.74 2.41 19.02
N ASN A 176 8.62 3.18 18.37
CA ASN A 176 8.71 3.24 16.92
C ASN A 176 10.05 2.64 16.49
N ILE A 177 10.00 1.54 15.73
CA ILE A 177 11.17 0.87 15.18
C ILE A 177 11.29 1.24 13.70
N SER A 178 12.40 1.87 13.33
CA SER A 178 12.67 2.20 11.92
C SER A 178 13.16 0.96 11.17
N THR A 179 12.44 0.60 10.12
CA THR A 179 12.82 -0.49 9.20
C THR A 179 14.25 -0.31 8.69
N GLY A 180 14.60 0.91 8.25
CA GLY A 180 15.94 1.21 7.75
C GLY A 180 17.04 0.97 8.79
N LYS A 181 16.76 1.23 10.08
CA LYS A 181 17.73 0.95 11.15
C LYS A 181 17.92 -0.55 11.38
N ILE A 182 16.84 -1.34 11.34
CA ILE A 182 16.90 -2.80 11.52
C ILE A 182 17.68 -3.46 10.37
N PHE A 183 17.44 -3.02 9.13
CA PHE A 183 18.16 -3.53 7.95
C PHE A 183 19.55 -2.92 7.74
N SER A 184 19.97 -1.93 8.53
CA SER A 184 21.34 -1.39 8.43
C SER A 184 22.39 -2.16 9.27
N ALA A 185 21.93 -3.07 10.13
CA ALA A 185 22.77 -3.84 11.06
C ALA A 185 23.53 -4.99 10.37
#